data_AF-A0AA82N7T5-F1
#
_entry.id   AF-A0AA82N7T5-F1
#
_cell.length_a   1.000
_cell.length_b   1.000
_cell.length_c   1.000
_cell.angle_alpha   90.00
_cell.angle_beta   90.00
_cell.angle_gamma   90.00
#
_symmetry.space_group_name_H-M   'P 1'
#
loop_
_entity.id
_entity.type
_entity.pdbx_description
1 polymer ?
#
loop_
_entity_poly.entity_id
_entity_poly.type
_entity_poly.pdbx_seq_one_letter_code
_entity_poly.pdbx_strand_id
1 'polypeptide(L)'
;MFGISKDRQSEASLESRLNNLDEVERKISLVIEHAGSALEELSKDRPTVKQVESCTHNFRTVIMEVDMEVTSHINYLSHISAGLPYEGCTYDKAIDFYRE
;
A
#
# COMPACT_ATOMS: atom_id res chain seq x y z
N MET A 1 -14.98 20.48 -26.55
CA MET A 1 -14.75 19.03 -26.32
C MET A 1 -13.40 18.83 -25.61
N PHE A 2 -13.27 19.14 -24.31
CA PHE A 2 -11.99 18.98 -23.57
C PHE A 2 -12.13 18.36 -22.17
N GLY A 3 -13.32 17.87 -21.78
CA GLY A 3 -13.60 17.37 -20.42
C GLY A 3 -13.29 15.88 -20.18
N ILE A 4 -13.16 15.06 -21.23
CA ILE A 4 -13.17 13.58 -21.09
C ILE A 4 -11.81 13.01 -20.63
N SER A 5 -10.70 13.72 -20.86
CA SER A 5 -9.36 13.16 -20.63
C SER A 5 -8.88 13.26 -19.17
N LYS A 6 -9.48 14.12 -18.33
CA LYS A 6 -8.95 14.44 -17.00
C LYS A 6 -9.62 13.64 -15.87
N ASP A 7 -10.92 13.32 -16.00
CA ASP A 7 -11.63 12.41 -15.09
C ASP A 7 -11.04 10.99 -15.13
N ARG A 8 -10.64 10.53 -16.32
CA ARG A 8 -9.91 9.25 -16.47
C ARG A 8 -8.58 9.23 -15.73
N GLN A 9 -7.93 10.37 -15.54
CA GLN A 9 -6.62 10.43 -14.88
C GLN A 9 -6.75 10.39 -13.34
N SER A 10 -7.81 10.98 -12.78
CA SER A 10 -8.16 10.83 -11.36
C SER A 10 -8.71 9.44 -11.04
N GLU A 11 -9.53 8.86 -11.93
CA GLU A 11 -10.01 7.48 -11.79
C GLU A 11 -8.87 6.47 -11.90
N ALA A 12 -7.96 6.65 -12.87
CA ALA A 12 -6.76 5.80 -12.99
C ALA A 12 -5.84 5.90 -11.77
N SER A 13 -5.81 7.04 -11.09
CA SER A 13 -5.04 7.17 -9.85
C SER A 13 -5.74 6.50 -8.65
N LEU A 14 -7.06 6.63 -8.53
CA LEU A 14 -7.81 5.92 -7.50
C LEU A 14 -7.70 4.40 -7.68
N GLU A 15 -7.87 3.91 -8.91
CA GLU A 15 -7.72 2.50 -9.26
C GLU A 15 -6.31 2.00 -8.92
N SER A 16 -5.27 2.74 -9.28
CA SER A 16 -3.88 2.43 -8.90
C SER A 16 -3.70 2.33 -7.38
N ARG A 17 -4.28 3.26 -6.61
CA ARG A 17 -4.20 3.24 -5.15
C ARG A 17 -4.95 2.05 -4.52
N LEU A 18 -6.09 1.67 -5.09
CA LEU A 18 -6.83 0.47 -4.67
C LEU A 18 -6.03 -0.81 -4.97
N ASN A 19 -5.46 -0.91 -6.18
CA ASN A 19 -4.60 -2.02 -6.56
C ASN A 19 -3.38 -2.16 -5.63
N ASN A 20 -2.79 -1.04 -5.19
CA ASN A 20 -1.70 -1.06 -4.22
C ASN A 20 -2.16 -1.57 -2.85
N LEU A 21 -3.38 -1.26 -2.42
CA LEU A 21 -3.94 -1.79 -1.16
C LEU A 21 -4.21 -3.29 -1.25
N ASP A 22 -4.71 -3.77 -2.39
CA ASP A 22 -4.87 -5.21 -2.64
C ASP A 22 -3.52 -5.95 -2.59
N GLU A 23 -2.47 -5.33 -3.12
CA GLU A 23 -1.11 -5.85 -3.04
C GLU A 23 -0.58 -5.88 -1.60
N VAL A 24 -0.85 -4.85 -0.79
CA VAL A 24 -0.54 -4.86 0.65
C VAL A 24 -1.24 -6.03 1.35
N GLU A 25 -2.52 -6.28 1.07
CA GLU A 25 -3.26 -7.41 1.66
C GLU A 25 -2.66 -8.77 1.25
N ARG A 26 -2.26 -8.89 -0.02
CA ARG A 26 -1.55 -10.09 -0.51
C ARG A 26 -0.22 -10.28 0.21
N LYS A 27 0.56 -9.20 0.43
CA LYS A 27 1.83 -9.26 1.17
C LYS A 27 1.62 -9.62 2.65
N ILE A 28 0.55 -9.15 3.29
CA ILE A 28 0.21 -9.57 4.66
C ILE A 28 -0.03 -11.08 4.73
N SER A 29 -0.71 -11.66 3.74
CA SER A 29 -0.88 -13.11 3.66
C SER A 29 0.46 -13.84 3.55
N LEU A 30 1.40 -13.34 2.74
CA LEU A 30 2.76 -13.87 2.64
C LEU A 30 3.55 -13.76 3.95
N VAL A 31 3.41 -12.67 4.70
CA VAL A 31 4.03 -12.51 6.03
C VAL A 31 3.58 -13.65 6.95
N ILE A 32 2.28 -13.93 7.00
CA ILE A 32 1.72 -15.00 7.83
C ILE A 32 2.26 -16.37 7.36
N GLU A 33 2.34 -16.61 6.06
CA GLU A 33 2.89 -17.83 5.48
C GLU A 33 4.36 -18.06 5.87
N HIS A 34 5.20 -17.03 5.75
CA HIS A 34 6.61 -17.11 6.12
C HIS A 34 6.82 -17.33 7.62
N ALA A 35 6.02 -16.67 8.46
CA ALA A 35 6.03 -16.89 9.90
C ALA A 35 5.59 -18.32 10.25
N GLY A 36 4.49 -18.78 9.64
CA GLY A 36 3.97 -20.15 9.80
C GLY A 36 5.01 -21.19 9.41
N SER A 37 5.65 -21.02 8.25
CA SER A 37 6.71 -21.92 7.76
C SER A 37 7.91 -21.98 8.71
N ALA A 38 8.32 -20.84 9.29
CA ALA A 38 9.40 -20.81 10.27
C ALA A 38 9.03 -21.58 11.55
N LEU A 39 7.82 -21.36 12.06
CA LEU A 39 7.30 -22.06 13.24
C LEU A 39 7.12 -23.56 13.01
N GLU A 40 6.62 -23.94 11.83
CA GLU A 40 6.48 -25.34 11.42
C GLU A 40 7.84 -26.04 11.38
N GLU A 41 8.86 -25.41 10.79
CA GLU A 41 10.22 -25.97 10.77
C GLU A 41 10.80 -26.12 12.18
N LEU A 42 10.60 -25.12 13.04
CA LEU A 42 11.04 -25.16 14.44
C LEU A 42 10.32 -26.24 15.27
N SER A 43 9.11 -26.65 14.86
CA SER A 43 8.33 -27.67 15.57
C SER A 43 8.80 -29.12 15.29
N LYS A 44 9.68 -29.32 14.31
CA LYS A 44 10.22 -30.65 13.95
C LYS A 44 11.18 -31.16 15.02
N ASP A 45 11.28 -32.49 15.15
CA ASP A 45 12.26 -33.14 16.05
C ASP A 45 13.72 -32.73 15.74
N ARG A 46 14.01 -32.44 14.48
CA ARG A 46 15.31 -31.96 14.00
C ARG A 46 15.13 -30.78 13.04
N PRO A 47 15.03 -29.55 13.55
CA PRO A 47 14.86 -28.37 12.72
C PRO A 47 16.08 -28.09 11.84
N THR A 48 15.85 -27.63 10.62
CA THR A 48 16.89 -27.17 9.69
C THR A 48 17.11 -25.68 9.87
N VAL A 49 18.20 -25.31 10.56
CA VAL A 49 18.51 -23.90 10.89
C VAL A 49 18.48 -22.98 9.66
N LYS A 50 19.09 -23.39 8.54
CA LYS A 50 19.10 -22.59 7.31
C LYS A 50 17.70 -22.29 6.77
N GLN A 51 16.76 -23.22 6.92
CA GLN A 51 15.39 -23.03 6.48
C GLN A 51 14.65 -22.07 7.39
N VAL A 52 14.81 -22.19 8.71
CA VAL A 52 14.27 -21.24 9.69
C VAL A 52 14.80 -19.82 9.42
N GLU A 53 16.11 -19.68 9.21
CA GLU A 53 16.74 -18.40 8.88
C GLU A 53 16.17 -17.80 7.59
N SER A 54 16.00 -18.61 6.55
CA SER A 54 15.42 -18.16 5.28
C SER A 54 13.96 -17.71 5.44
N CYS A 55 13.11 -18.50 6.11
CA CYS A 55 11.71 -18.14 6.36
C CYS A 55 11.60 -16.87 7.21
N THR A 56 12.43 -16.74 8.25
CA THR A 56 12.46 -15.56 9.12
C THR A 56 12.98 -14.32 8.39
N HIS A 57 13.96 -14.48 7.51
CA HIS A 57 14.46 -13.40 6.66
C HIS A 57 13.35 -12.91 5.71
N ASN A 58 12.66 -13.81 5.02
CA ASN A 58 11.58 -13.45 4.11
C ASN A 58 10.42 -12.79 4.86
N PHE A 59 10.02 -13.33 6.02
CA PHE A 59 9.05 -12.69 6.91
C PHE A 59 9.44 -11.24 7.20
N ARG A 60 10.69 -11.01 7.62
CA ARG A 60 11.20 -9.68 7.96
C ARG A 60 11.20 -8.73 6.75
N THR A 61 11.58 -9.22 5.58
CA THR A 61 11.60 -8.40 4.36
C THR A 61 10.18 -7.98 3.99
N VAL A 62 9.24 -8.92 3.91
CA VAL A 62 7.87 -8.63 3.45
C VAL A 62 7.13 -7.75 4.47
N ILE A 63 7.30 -7.96 5.78
CA ILE A 63 6.65 -7.10 6.78
C ILE A 63 7.18 -5.65 6.72
N MET A 64 8.47 -5.46 6.40
CA MET A 64 9.02 -4.12 6.21
C MET A 64 8.42 -3.42 4.99
N GLU A 65 8.20 -4.15 3.89
CA GLU A 65 7.53 -3.59 2.71
C GLU A 65 6.08 -3.19 3.02
N VAL A 66 5.34 -4.06 3.72
CA VAL A 66 3.97 -3.76 4.18
C VAL A 66 3.94 -2.49 5.03
N ASP A 67 4.84 -2.37 6.01
CA ASP A 67 4.92 -1.20 6.89
C ASP A 67 5.19 0.10 6.11
N MET A 68 6.11 0.05 5.14
CA MET A 68 6.42 1.19 4.29
C MET A 68 5.22 1.62 3.42
N GLU A 69 4.54 0.66 2.79
CA GLU A 69 3.38 0.94 1.92
C GLU A 69 2.20 1.48 2.73
N VAL A 70 1.86 0.85 3.86
CA VAL A 70 0.79 1.33 4.76
C VAL A 70 1.10 2.73 5.28
N THR A 71 2.34 2.99 5.68
CA THR A 71 2.78 4.33 6.10
C THR A 71 2.60 5.36 4.98
N SER A 72 2.95 5.01 3.74
CA SER A 72 2.72 5.88 2.58
C SER A 72 1.23 6.20 2.38
N HIS A 73 0.35 5.21 2.48
CA HIS A 73 -1.10 5.41 2.39
C HIS A 73 -1.65 6.29 3.52
N ILE A 74 -1.18 6.11 4.76
CA ILE A 74 -1.55 6.95 5.92
C ILE A 74 -1.10 8.39 5.72
N ASN A 75 0.14 8.60 5.26
CA ASN A 75 0.68 9.92 4.99
C ASN A 75 -0.12 10.63 3.90
N TYR A 76 -0.49 9.92 2.85
CA TYR A 76 -1.37 10.47 1.81
C TYR A 76 -2.73 10.89 2.39
N LEU A 77 -3.41 10.01 3.13
CA LEU A 77 -4.71 10.35 3.73
C LEU A 77 -4.60 11.53 4.71
N SER A 78 -3.50 11.64 5.45
CA SER A 78 -3.22 12.77 6.33
C SER A 78 -3.05 14.07 5.53
N HIS A 79 -2.34 14.02 4.40
CA HIS A 79 -2.15 15.17 3.51
C HIS A 79 -3.49 15.69 2.97
N ILE A 80 -4.35 14.77 2.51
CA ILE A 80 -5.72 15.08 2.06
C ILE A 80 -6.55 15.69 3.18
N SER A 81 -6.54 15.06 4.35
CA SER A 81 -7.36 15.47 5.48
C SER A 81 -6.94 16.85 6.03
N ALA A 82 -5.67 17.22 5.84
CA ALA A 82 -5.15 18.55 6.13
C ALA A 82 -5.55 19.61 5.09
N GLY A 83 -6.27 19.23 4.03
CA GLY A 83 -6.70 20.13 2.95
C GLY A 83 -5.54 20.58 2.06
N LEU A 84 -4.39 19.92 2.11
CA LEU A 84 -3.26 20.24 1.25
C LEU A 84 -3.53 19.74 -0.18
N PRO A 85 -2.97 20.40 -1.21
CA PRO A 85 -3.18 20.03 -2.60
C PRO A 85 -2.78 18.57 -2.87
N TYR A 86 -3.74 17.76 -3.30
CA TYR A 86 -3.51 16.40 -3.74
C TYR A 86 -4.19 16.18 -5.09
N GLU A 87 -3.75 15.14 -5.81
CA GLU A 87 -4.10 14.80 -7.19
C GLU A 87 -5.34 15.49 -7.76
N GLY A 88 -5.10 16.55 -8.54
CA GLY A 88 -6.14 17.22 -9.31
C GLY A 88 -7.15 18.00 -8.46
N CYS A 89 -6.67 18.82 -7.51
CA CYS A 89 -7.44 19.80 -6.74
C CYS A 89 -8.72 20.26 -7.46
N THR A 90 -9.83 19.61 -7.12
CA THR A 90 -11.15 19.91 -7.68
C THR A 90 -11.69 21.22 -7.11
N TYR A 91 -11.15 21.67 -5.96
CA TYR A 91 -11.52 22.91 -5.30
C TYR A 91 -10.91 24.19 -5.92
N ASP A 92 -9.77 24.12 -6.62
CA ASP A 92 -9.26 25.30 -7.35
C ASP A 92 -10.26 25.78 -8.42
N LYS A 93 -10.99 24.84 -9.02
CA LYS A 93 -12.05 25.14 -10.00
C LYS A 93 -13.28 25.80 -9.38
N ALA A 94 -13.57 25.51 -8.12
CA ALA A 94 -14.70 26.15 -7.42
C ALA A 94 -14.39 27.61 -7.11
N ILE A 95 -13.12 27.95 -6.81
CA ILE A 95 -12.71 29.33 -6.54
C ILE A 95 -12.74 30.19 -7.81
N ASP A 96 -12.36 29.63 -8.97
CA ASP A 96 -12.44 30.35 -10.25
C ASP A 96 -13.89 30.63 -10.69
N PHE A 97 -14.87 29.82 -10.27
CA PHE A 97 -16.30 30.08 -10.55
C PHE A 97 -16.89 31.29 -9.80
N TYR A 98 -16.25 31.74 -8.71
CA TYR A 98 -16.69 32.90 -7.94
C TYR A 98 -15.89 34.18 -8.28
N ARG A 99 -15.09 34.16 -9.36
CA ARG A 99 -14.25 35.29 -9.79
C ARG A 99 -14.75 35.97 -11.08
N GLU A 100 -15.99 35.73 -11.49
CA GLU A 100 -16.73 36.57 -12.46
C GLU A 100 -17.75 37.46 -11.74
#